data_AF-A0A8D0G7Y9-F1
#
_entry.id   AF-A0A8D0G7Y9-F1
#
_cell.length_a   1.000
_cell.length_b   1.000
_cell.length_c   1.000
_cell.angle_alpha   90.00
_cell.angle_beta   90.00
_cell.angle_gamma   90.00
#
_symmetry.space_group_name_H-M   'P 1'
#
loop_
_entity.id
_entity.type
_entity.pdbx_description
1 polymer ?
#
loop_
_entity_poly.entity_id
_entity_poly.type
_entity_poly.pdbx_seq_one_letter_code
_entity_poly.pdbx_strand_id
1 'polypeptide(L)'
;MTDYSEEQRNELEALESIYPDSFTVLSENPTSFTITVTSEAGENDETVQVTLKFTCGEKYPDETPLYEILSQENLEDNDINDVLKLLEQQVRKKNYMLALCKSEMWNLWPKGHFSPAPCTSLGLPFSTAPLL
;
A
#
# COMPACT_ATOMS: atom_id res chain seq x y z
N MET A 1 19.36 -20.00 5.70
CA MET A 1 18.35 -20.31 4.68
C MET A 1 17.22 -19.37 4.99
N THR A 2 17.03 -18.35 4.14
CA THR A 2 15.99 -17.34 4.34
C THR A 2 14.65 -18.00 4.07
N ASP A 3 13.74 -17.95 5.04
CA ASP A 3 12.39 -18.47 4.86
C ASP A 3 11.52 -17.37 4.23
N TYR A 4 11.52 -17.34 2.90
CA TYR A 4 10.81 -16.34 2.12
C TYR A 4 9.31 -16.34 2.42
N SER A 5 8.73 -17.51 2.66
CA SER A 5 7.32 -17.69 3.00
C SER A 5 6.97 -17.01 4.33
N GLU A 6 7.84 -17.14 5.34
CA GLU A 6 7.65 -16.47 6.62
C GLU A 6 7.75 -14.94 6.51
N GLU A 7 8.74 -14.43 5.78
CA GLU A 7 8.87 -12.98 5.55
C GLU A 7 7.68 -12.41 4.77
N GLN A 8 7.25 -13.09 3.69
CA GLN A 8 6.08 -12.71 2.91
C GLN A 8 4.81 -12.63 3.76
N ARG A 9 4.59 -13.63 4.62
CA ARG A 9 3.43 -13.66 5.52
C ARG A 9 3.49 -12.53 6.54
N ASN A 10 4.63 -12.32 7.18
CA ASN A 10 4.79 -11.25 8.18
C ASN A 10 4.54 -9.87 7.57
N GLU A 11 4.97 -9.63 6.32
CA GLU A 11 4.69 -8.38 5.62
C GLU A 11 3.23 -8.24 5.23
N LEU A 12 2.58 -9.32 4.77
CA LEU A 12 1.18 -9.32 4.39
C LEU A 12 0.28 -8.98 5.58
N GLU A 13 0.54 -9.59 6.75
CA GLU A 13 -0.16 -9.26 7.99
C GLU A 13 0.06 -7.80 8.41
N ALA A 14 1.27 -7.28 8.22
CA ALA A 14 1.54 -5.86 8.48
C ALA A 14 0.76 -4.94 7.53
N LEU A 15 0.69 -5.27 6.24
CA LEU A 15 -0.06 -4.50 5.24
C LEU A 15 -1.57 -4.51 5.52
N GLU A 16 -2.13 -5.67 5.86
CA GLU A 16 -3.54 -5.81 6.24
C GLU A 16 -3.87 -4.95 7.47
N SER A 17 -2.96 -4.89 8.45
CA SER A 17 -3.14 -4.04 9.64
C SER A 17 -3.01 -2.54 9.35
N ILE A 18 -2.20 -2.13 8.36
CA ILE A 18 -2.01 -0.72 8.01
C ILE A 18 -3.15 -0.22 7.10
N TYR A 19 -3.63 -1.07 6.19
CA TYR A 19 -4.59 -0.72 5.16
C TYR A 19 -5.81 -1.67 5.15
N PRO A 20 -6.55 -1.81 6.26
CA PRO A 20 -7.62 -2.81 6.35
C PRO A 20 -8.75 -2.59 5.33
N ASP A 21 -9.02 -1.34 4.96
CA ASP A 21 -10.09 -0.98 4.02
C ASP A 21 -9.65 -0.96 2.55
N SER A 22 -8.34 -0.90 2.30
CA SER A 22 -7.78 -0.70 0.95
C SER A 22 -6.95 -1.88 0.46
N PHE A 23 -6.67 -2.85 1.33
CA PHE A 23 -5.93 -4.07 1.04
C PHE A 23 -6.89 -5.24 0.82
N THR A 24 -6.65 -6.03 -0.21
CA THR A 24 -7.46 -7.23 -0.49
C THR A 24 -6.57 -8.34 -1.03
N VAL A 25 -6.54 -9.48 -0.33
CA VAL A 25 -5.81 -10.67 -0.76
C VAL A 25 -6.56 -11.36 -1.90
N LEU A 26 -5.86 -11.65 -2.99
CA LEU A 26 -6.42 -12.37 -4.14
C LEU A 26 -6.11 -13.86 -4.08
N SER A 27 -4.87 -14.22 -3.75
CA SER A 27 -4.43 -15.61 -3.63
C SER A 27 -3.24 -15.70 -2.67
N GLU A 28 -3.08 -16.86 -2.05
CA GLU A 28 -1.94 -17.12 -1.15
C GLU A 28 -0.84 -17.93 -1.83
N ASN A 29 -1.12 -18.59 -2.96
CA ASN A 29 -0.17 -19.49 -3.65
C ASN A 29 -0.28 -19.39 -5.19
N PRO A 30 0.57 -18.58 -5.85
CA PRO A 30 1.52 -17.62 -5.27
C PRO A 30 0.81 -16.45 -4.58
N THR A 31 1.43 -15.90 -3.54
CA THR A 31 0.85 -14.80 -2.76
C THR A 31 0.65 -13.57 -3.65
N SER A 32 -0.59 -13.17 -3.84
CA SER A 32 -0.99 -12.03 -4.63
C SER A 32 -2.12 -11.28 -3.94
N PHE A 33 -2.05 -9.96 -4.01
CA PHE A 33 -3.01 -9.07 -3.39
C PHE A 33 -3.15 -7.81 -4.20
N THR A 34 -4.18 -7.05 -3.85
CA THR A 34 -4.47 -5.74 -4.42
C THR A 34 -4.47 -4.70 -3.34
N ILE A 35 -3.99 -3.52 -3.71
CA ILE A 35 -4.09 -2.33 -2.89
C ILE A 35 -4.71 -1.22 -3.73
N THR A 36 -5.75 -0.62 -3.18
CA THR A 36 -6.44 0.50 -3.81
C THR A 36 -5.93 1.79 -3.21
N VAL A 37 -5.26 2.61 -4.01
CA VAL A 37 -4.78 3.92 -3.62
C VAL A 37 -5.77 4.94 -4.13
N THR A 38 -6.42 5.67 -3.22
CA THR A 38 -7.35 6.74 -3.55
C THR A 38 -6.76 8.06 -3.10
N SER A 39 -6.79 9.07 -3.95
CA SER A 39 -6.43 10.42 -3.57
C SER A 39 -7.51 11.01 -2.67
N GLU A 40 -7.12 11.89 -1.76
CA GLU A 40 -8.09 12.76 -1.09
C GLU A 40 -8.84 13.58 -2.13
N ALA A 41 -10.08 13.93 -1.79
CA ALA A 41 -10.96 14.71 -2.64
C ALA A 41 -10.34 16.09 -2.89
N GLY A 42 -10.13 16.43 -4.17
CA GLY A 42 -9.65 17.74 -4.57
C GLY A 42 -10.68 18.85 -4.27
N GLU A 43 -10.38 20.07 -4.66
CA GLU A 43 -11.27 21.23 -4.45
C GLU A 43 -12.66 21.08 -5.11
N ASN A 44 -12.81 20.16 -6.06
CA ASN A 44 -14.07 19.85 -6.76
C ASN A 44 -14.77 18.58 -6.26
N ASP A 45 -14.36 18.02 -5.12
CA ASP A 45 -14.80 16.69 -4.64
C ASP A 45 -14.44 15.52 -5.59
N GLU A 46 -13.52 15.75 -6.54
CA GLU A 46 -13.02 14.72 -7.46
C GLU A 46 -11.89 13.93 -6.79
N THR A 47 -12.06 12.61 -6.70
CA THR A 47 -11.04 11.69 -6.18
C THR A 47 -10.48 10.83 -7.30
N VAL A 48 -9.18 10.66 -7.27
CA VAL A 48 -8.42 9.85 -8.22
C VAL A 48 -8.14 8.50 -7.57
N GLN A 49 -8.40 7.39 -8.25
CA GLN A 49 -8.21 6.06 -7.69
C GLN A 49 -7.42 5.17 -8.63
N VAL A 50 -6.51 4.38 -8.07
CA VAL A 50 -5.79 3.33 -8.79
C VAL A 50 -5.75 2.06 -7.94
N THR A 51 -6.06 0.93 -8.56
CA THR A 51 -5.94 -0.39 -7.95
C THR A 51 -4.72 -1.08 -8.53
N LEU A 52 -3.73 -1.29 -7.69
CA LEU A 52 -2.50 -1.99 -8.03
C LEU A 52 -2.58 -3.41 -7.49
N LYS A 53 -2.30 -4.39 -8.35
CA LYS A 53 -2.12 -5.78 -7.93
C LYS A 53 -0.64 -6.07 -7.83
N PHE A 54 -0.25 -6.64 -6.71
CA PHE A 54 1.09 -7.11 -6.45
C PHE A 54 1.10 -8.64 -6.38
N THR A 55 2.15 -9.25 -6.91
CA THR A 55 2.40 -10.70 -6.85
C THR A 55 3.80 -10.93 -6.31
N CYS A 56 3.87 -11.62 -5.17
CA CYS A 56 5.11 -12.06 -4.56
C CYS A 56 5.70 -13.22 -5.37
N GLY A 57 6.92 -13.05 -5.86
CA GLY A 57 7.68 -14.14 -6.47
C GLY A 57 8.22 -15.12 -5.42
N GLU A 58 8.65 -16.30 -5.86
CA GLU A 58 9.22 -17.34 -4.98
C GLU A 58 10.47 -16.89 -4.21
N LYS A 59 11.18 -15.88 -4.74
CA LYS A 59 12.41 -15.32 -4.16
C LYS A 59 12.20 -13.93 -3.55
N TYR A 60 10.97 -13.46 -3.41
CA TYR A 60 10.72 -12.20 -2.73
C TYR A 60 11.02 -12.36 -1.22
N PRO A 61 11.76 -11.44 -0.57
CA PRO A 61 12.09 -10.07 -0.98
C PRO A 61 13.44 -9.86 -1.70
N ASP A 62 14.19 -10.93 -2.03
CA ASP A 62 15.44 -10.81 -2.81
C ASP A 62 15.17 -10.41 -4.28
N GLU A 63 14.04 -10.85 -4.84
CA GLU A 63 13.54 -10.39 -6.14
C GLU A 63 12.38 -9.40 -5.96
N THR A 64 12.32 -8.41 -6.86
CA THR A 64 11.26 -7.39 -6.85
C THR A 64 9.89 -8.03 -7.10
N PRO A 65 8.84 -7.60 -6.38
CA PRO A 65 7.50 -8.12 -6.61
C PRO A 65 7.02 -7.70 -8.00
N LEU A 66 6.18 -8.53 -8.62
CA LEU A 66 5.49 -8.14 -9.85
C LEU A 66 4.33 -7.24 -9.49
N TYR A 67 4.12 -6.18 -10.26
CA TYR A 67 2.99 -5.27 -10.08
C TYR A 67 2.29 -4.99 -11.40
N GLU A 68 0.97 -4.82 -11.34
CA GLU A 68 0.11 -4.52 -12.47
C GLU A 68 -1.01 -3.56 -12.05
N ILE A 69 -1.44 -2.67 -12.94
CA ILE A 69 -2.61 -1.83 -12.71
C ILE A 69 -3.84 -2.64 -13.11
N LEU A 70 -4.72 -2.91 -12.15
CA LEU A 70 -6.01 -3.57 -12.43
C LEU A 70 -7.09 -2.60 -12.87
N SER A 71 -7.15 -1.44 -12.22
CA SER A 71 -8.14 -0.40 -12.51
C SER A 71 -7.58 0.98 -12.20
N GLN A 72 -8.06 1.95 -12.95
CA GLN A 72 -7.75 3.36 -12.80
C GLN A 72 -9.06 4.13 -12.94
N GLU A 73 -9.30 5.08 -12.05
CA GLU A 73 -10.48 5.94 -12.04
C GLU A 73 -10.02 7.39 -11.90
N ASN A 74 -10.53 8.25 -12.78
CA ASN A 74 -10.14 9.66 -12.86
C ASN A 74 -8.62 9.90 -13.01
N LEU A 75 -7.89 8.94 -13.61
CA LEU A 75 -6.48 9.07 -14.02
C LEU A 75 -6.34 9.09 -15.54
N GLU A 76 -5.58 10.05 -16.06
CA GLU A 76 -5.20 10.09 -17.46
C GLU A 76 -3.99 9.17 -17.72
N ASP A 77 -3.89 8.61 -18.93
CA ASP A 77 -2.83 7.67 -19.32
C ASP A 77 -1.41 8.25 -19.13
N ASN A 78 -1.26 9.57 -19.21
CA ASN A 78 0.00 10.25 -18.97
C ASN A 78 0.42 10.18 -17.49
N ASP A 79 -0.52 10.39 -16.56
CA ASP A 79 -0.27 10.32 -15.12
C ASP A 79 0.06 8.90 -14.68
N ILE A 80 -0.60 7.91 -15.29
CA ILE A 80 -0.33 6.48 -15.04
C ILE A 80 1.11 6.12 -15.37
N ASN A 81 1.63 6.62 -16.49
CA ASN A 81 3.01 6.39 -16.86
C ASN A 81 3.98 6.97 -15.81
N ASP A 82 3.64 8.12 -15.23
CA ASP A 82 4.45 8.73 -14.18
C ASP A 82 4.33 7.97 -12.84
N VAL A 83 3.14 7.49 -12.47
CA VAL A 83 2.94 6.58 -11.32
C VAL A 83 3.77 5.30 -11.49
N LEU A 84 3.73 4.67 -12.67
CA LEU A 84 4.52 3.48 -12.96
C LEU A 84 6.03 3.72 -12.86
N LYS A 85 6.52 4.85 -13.38
CA LYS A 85 7.94 5.24 -13.23
C LYS A 85 8.33 5.46 -11.77
N LEU A 86 7.45 6.07 -10.98
CA LEU A 86 7.68 6.27 -9.54
C LEU A 86 7.74 4.93 -8.82
N LEU A 87 6.77 4.05 -9.07
CA LEU A 87 6.71 2.70 -8.53
C LEU A 87 7.98 1.92 -8.87
N GLU A 88 8.41 1.91 -10.15
CA GLU A 88 9.67 1.32 -10.58
C GLU A 88 10.88 1.83 -9.80
N GLN A 89 10.96 3.15 -9.59
CA GLN A 89 12.07 3.74 -8.84
C GLN A 89 12.04 3.33 -7.38
N GLN A 90 10.87 3.22 -6.78
CA GLN A 90 10.71 2.80 -5.40
C GLN A 90 11.05 1.32 -5.25
N VAL A 91 10.53 0.45 -6.13
CA VAL A 91 10.81 -0.99 -6.19
C VAL A 91 12.32 -1.26 -6.33
N ARG A 92 13.04 -0.46 -7.12
CA ARG A 92 14.51 -0.57 -7.22
C ARG A 92 15.25 -0.12 -5.96
N LYS A 93 14.69 0.80 -5.17
CA LYS A 93 15.31 1.36 -3.96
C LYS A 93 14.92 0.58 -2.70
N LYS A 94 13.78 -0.09 -2.72
CA LYS A 94 13.14 -0.75 -1.58
C LYS A 94 12.83 -2.17 -2.00
N ASN A 95 13.47 -3.12 -1.33
CA ASN A 95 13.26 -4.54 -1.59
C ASN A 95 11.95 -5.05 -0.97
N TYR A 96 11.38 -4.28 -0.04
CA TYR A 96 10.21 -4.65 0.75
C TYR A 96 8.99 -3.81 0.33
N MET A 97 7.92 -4.50 -0.03
CA MET A 97 6.63 -3.99 -0.50
C MET A 97 5.87 -3.23 0.57
N LEU A 98 6.03 -3.62 1.83
CA LEU A 98 5.59 -2.80 2.96
C LEU A 98 6.21 -1.40 2.92
N ALA A 99 7.48 -1.29 2.51
CA ALA A 99 8.16 -0.02 2.36
C ALA A 99 7.77 0.72 1.07
N LEU A 100 7.28 0.03 0.04
CA LEU A 100 6.69 0.62 -1.16
C LEU A 100 5.33 1.25 -0.86
N CYS A 101 4.38 0.47 -0.32
CA CYS A 101 3.04 0.94 0.00
C CYS A 101 3.07 2.13 0.98
N LYS A 102 3.97 2.08 1.97
CA LYS A 102 4.16 3.17 2.94
C LYS A 102 4.79 4.43 2.33
N SER A 103 5.54 4.30 1.24
CA SER A 103 6.27 5.39 0.56
C SER A 103 5.44 6.02 -0.57
N GLU A 104 4.63 5.25 -1.29
CA GLU A 104 3.71 5.74 -2.32
C GLU A 104 2.68 6.70 -1.76
N MET A 105 2.08 6.41 -0.61
CA MET A 105 1.14 7.34 0.02
C MET A 105 1.78 8.64 0.52
N TRP A 106 3.10 8.67 0.73
CA TRP A 106 3.78 9.88 1.22
C TRP A 106 4.36 10.74 0.10
N ASN A 107 4.63 10.17 -1.08
CA ASN A 107 5.28 10.88 -2.20
C ASN A 107 4.37 11.15 -3.41
N LEU A 108 3.19 10.51 -3.52
CA LEU A 108 2.20 10.83 -4.57
C LEU A 108 1.36 12.08 -4.26
N TRP A 109 1.60 12.75 -3.14
CA TRP A 109 0.75 13.83 -2.63
C TRP A 109 1.38 15.23 -2.80
N PRO A 110 0.84 16.13 -3.64
CA PRO A 110 1.31 17.50 -3.67
C PRO A 110 0.79 18.23 -2.42
N LYS A 111 1.73 18.64 -1.56
CA LYS A 111 1.55 19.73 -0.57
C LYS A 111 0.47 19.48 0.49
N GLY A 112 0.86 18.72 1.50
CA GLY A 112 0.60 19.01 2.91
C GLY A 112 -0.78 19.53 3.31
N HIS A 113 -1.59 18.64 3.87
CA HIS A 113 -2.27 18.81 5.16
C HIS A 113 -3.18 17.60 5.34
N PHE A 114 -2.76 16.59 6.11
CA PHE A 114 -3.75 15.73 6.76
C PHE A 114 -3.48 15.62 8.24
N SER A 115 -4.49 16.06 8.99
CA SER A 115 -4.78 15.55 10.31
C SER A 115 -5.24 14.09 10.14
N PRO A 116 -4.73 13.12 10.92
CA PRO A 116 -5.19 11.74 10.80
C PRO A 116 -6.72 11.72 10.95
N ALA A 117 -7.42 11.12 9.98
CA ALA A 117 -8.85 10.84 10.15
C ALA A 117 -9.03 10.05 11.45
N PRO A 118 -10.05 10.37 12.26
CA PRO A 118 -10.24 9.69 13.53
C PRO A 118 -10.57 8.23 13.25
N CYS A 119 -9.77 7.33 13.85
CA CYS A 119 -10.17 5.95 14.06
C CYS A 119 -11.47 5.95 14.89
N THR A 120 -12.62 6.05 14.24
CA THR A 120 -13.95 5.78 14.83
C THR A 120 -14.44 4.43 14.33
N SER A 121 -13.74 3.35 14.70
CA SER A 121 -14.37 2.04 14.86
C SER A 121 -13.42 1.11 15.63
N LEU A 122 -13.29 1.33 16.92
CA LEU A 122 -13.01 0.29 17.92
C LEU A 122 -13.15 0.95 19.29
N GLY A 123 -14.34 0.80 19.86
CA GLY A 123 -14.63 1.20 21.24
C GLY A 123 -13.85 0.34 22.23
N LEU A 124 -12.57 0.64 22.39
CA LEU A 124 -11.77 0.17 23.51
C LEU A 124 -11.37 1.41 24.33
N PRO A 125 -11.75 1.50 25.62
CA PRO A 125 -11.30 2.59 26.45
C PRO A 125 -9.79 2.44 26.63
N PHE A 126 -9.03 3.45 26.18
CA PHE A 126 -7.64 3.62 26.53
C PHE A 126 -7.53 3.64 28.07
N SER A 127 -7.14 2.51 28.63
CA SER A 127 -6.75 2.41 30.04
C SER A 127 -5.39 3.07 30.17
N THR A 128 -5.39 4.32 30.63
CA THR A 128 -4.19 5.01 31.12
C THR A 128 -3.73 4.31 32.39
N ALA A 129 -2.80 3.37 32.27
CA ALA A 129 -2.00 2.93 33.40
C ALA A 129 -0.83 3.91 33.59
N PRO A 130 -0.74 4.63 34.73
CA PRO A 130 0.44 5.42 35.04
C PRO A 130 1.57 4.50 35.51
N LEU A 131 2.77 4.74 34.98
CA LEU A 131 4.02 4.16 35.49
C LEU A 131 4.27 4.67 36.91
N LEU A 132 4.33 3.74 37.87
CA LEU A 132 4.92 3.90 39.19
C LEU A 132 5.55 2.57 39.61
#